data_AF-A0A6J3CV94-F1
#
_entry.id   AF-A0A6J3CV94-F1
#
_cell.length_a   1.000
_cell.length_b   1.000
_cell.length_c   1.000
_cell.angle_alpha   90.00
_cell.angle_beta   90.00
_cell.angle_gamma   90.00
#
_symmetry.space_group_name_H-M   'P 1'
#
loop_
_entity.id
_entity.type
_entity.pdbx_description
1 polymer ?
#
loop_
_entity_poly.entity_id
_entity_poly.type
_entity_poly.pdbx_seq_one_letter_code
_entity_poly.pdbx_strand_id
1 'polypeptide(L)'
;MGGALVLESAALLHWLEREGYGPLGMTGISMGGHMASLAVTNWPKPLPLIPCLSWSTASAVFTTGVLSKAVNWRELEKQYFTQTVYEEEIIQMLEYCGTDSFKMGQDFVKNFPDSVDRLEDIDVTSRIFNLDSSNKSVSKEAVHSFTTNKSTLSASSERLLIQDAPKMQCMNQTFSTSSNSNKNLNSQHGQRINNRRRSETLQRESLRFMKGVMDECTHVANFSVPVDPSLIIVVQAKEDAYIPRTGVRSLQEIWPGCEIRYLDGGHVSAYLFKQGLFRQAIYDAFDRFLQKYAV
;
A
#
# COMPACT_ATOMS: atom_id res chain seq x y z
N MET A 1 6.66 5.19 -3.91
CA MET A 1 6.04 6.53 -3.73
C MET A 1 5.20 6.64 -2.45
N GLY A 2 4.54 5.57 -1.98
CA GLY A 2 3.68 5.69 -0.78
C GLY A 2 4.41 5.99 0.54
N GLY A 3 5.62 5.46 0.76
CA GLY A 3 6.33 5.60 2.04
C GLY A 3 6.61 7.05 2.46
N ALA A 4 6.98 7.93 1.53
CA ALA A 4 7.20 9.35 1.84
C ALA A 4 5.91 10.02 2.36
N LEU A 5 4.79 9.78 1.69
CA LEU A 5 3.48 10.32 2.07
C LEU A 5 3.03 9.78 3.44
N VAL A 6 3.27 8.49 3.71
CA VAL A 6 2.99 7.89 5.02
C VAL A 6 3.80 8.59 6.13
N LEU A 7 5.10 8.81 5.92
CA LEU A 7 5.98 9.50 6.86
C LEU A 7 5.59 10.97 7.06
N GLU A 8 5.34 11.69 5.97
CA GLU A 8 4.88 13.08 6.01
C GLU A 8 3.56 13.20 6.78
N SER A 9 2.62 12.27 6.56
CA SER A 9 1.34 12.25 7.26
C SER A 9 1.52 12.02 8.75
N ALA A 10 2.39 11.09 9.15
CA ALA A 10 2.71 10.85 10.56
C ALA A 10 3.40 12.07 11.20
N ALA A 11 4.34 12.70 10.51
CA ALA A 11 5.02 13.92 10.99
C ALA A 11 4.03 15.08 11.19
N LEU A 12 3.12 15.29 10.24
CA LEU A 12 2.08 16.32 10.34
C LEU A 12 1.09 16.02 11.47
N LEU A 13 0.66 14.78 11.64
CA LEU A 13 -0.23 14.39 12.75
C LEU A 13 0.43 14.60 14.12
N HIS A 14 1.71 14.21 14.26
CA HIS A 14 2.47 14.48 15.49
C HIS A 14 2.65 15.97 15.75
N TRP A 15 2.93 16.76 14.71
CA TRP A 15 3.03 18.21 14.84
C TRP A 15 1.69 18.82 15.28
N LEU A 16 0.59 18.46 14.63
CA LEU A 16 -0.75 18.95 14.97
C LEU A 16 -1.12 18.63 16.43
N GLU A 17 -0.85 17.40 16.87
CA GLU A 17 -1.08 16.99 18.25
C GLU A 17 -0.23 17.78 19.24
N ARG A 18 1.06 18.00 18.94
CA ARG A 18 1.97 18.78 19.79
C ARG A 18 1.53 20.23 19.95
N GLU A 19 0.98 20.83 18.90
CA GLU A 19 0.45 22.20 18.94
C GLU A 19 -0.95 22.28 19.59
N GLY A 20 -1.52 21.15 20.03
CA GLY A 20 -2.81 21.10 20.72
C GLY A 20 -4.03 21.09 19.81
N TYR A 21 -3.87 20.81 18.51
CA TYR A 21 -5.01 20.63 17.61
C TYR A 21 -5.67 19.27 17.85
N GLY A 22 -7.01 19.28 17.91
CA GLY A 22 -7.80 18.06 18.02
C GLY A 22 -9.30 18.33 18.03
N PRO A 23 -10.14 17.31 17.75
CA PRO A 23 -9.76 15.97 17.29
C PRO A 23 -9.15 15.99 15.88
N LEU A 24 -8.24 15.07 15.60
CA LEU A 24 -7.61 14.91 14.28
C LEU A 24 -8.29 13.79 13.48
N GLY A 25 -8.18 13.81 12.17
CA GLY A 25 -8.72 12.79 11.28
C GLY A 25 -8.10 12.87 9.90
N MET A 26 -8.27 11.81 9.10
CA MET A 26 -7.72 11.72 7.75
C MET A 26 -8.80 11.37 6.73
N THR A 27 -8.72 11.99 5.56
CA THR A 27 -9.57 11.66 4.42
C THR A 27 -8.78 11.83 3.14
N GLY A 28 -9.28 11.23 2.08
CA GLY A 28 -8.75 11.40 0.74
C GLY A 28 -9.73 10.84 -0.27
N ILE A 29 -9.58 11.29 -1.52
CA ILE A 29 -10.44 10.84 -2.62
C ILE A 29 -9.59 10.03 -3.60
N SER A 30 -10.12 8.93 -4.12
CA SER A 30 -9.47 8.11 -5.14
C SER A 30 -8.10 7.58 -4.65
N MET A 31 -7.04 7.75 -5.44
CA MET A 31 -5.68 7.45 -5.01
C MET A 31 -5.35 8.09 -3.64
N GLY A 32 -5.82 9.31 -3.38
CA GLY A 32 -5.60 9.98 -2.09
C GLY A 32 -6.30 9.28 -0.92
N GLY A 33 -7.47 8.67 -1.15
CA GLY A 33 -8.17 7.88 -0.13
C GLY A 33 -7.41 6.60 0.21
N HIS A 34 -6.85 5.94 -0.80
CA HIS A 34 -5.98 4.78 -0.61
C HIS A 34 -4.69 5.15 0.14
N MET A 35 -4.08 6.28 -0.20
CA MET A 35 -2.91 6.78 0.50
C MET A 35 -3.20 7.15 1.96
N ALA A 36 -4.36 7.75 2.22
CA ALA A 36 -4.83 8.01 3.58
C ALA A 36 -5.00 6.70 4.37
N SER A 37 -5.54 5.66 3.73
CA SER A 37 -5.63 4.33 4.33
C SER A 37 -4.26 3.79 4.77
N LEU A 38 -3.24 3.85 3.91
CA LEU A 38 -1.88 3.42 4.24
C LEU A 38 -1.20 4.27 5.32
N ALA A 39 -1.50 5.57 5.38
CA ALA A 39 -0.95 6.43 6.42
C ALA A 39 -1.54 6.08 7.79
N VAL A 40 -2.86 5.84 7.87
CA VAL A 40 -3.53 5.50 9.13
C VAL A 40 -3.14 4.14 9.68
N THR A 41 -2.80 3.15 8.84
CA THR A 41 -2.27 1.87 9.35
C THR A 41 -0.96 2.02 10.11
N ASN A 42 -0.22 3.12 9.90
CA ASN A 42 1.04 3.43 10.56
C ASN A 42 0.89 4.43 11.73
N TRP A 43 -0.32 4.87 12.05
CA TRP A 43 -0.56 5.82 13.12
C TRP A 43 -0.89 5.09 14.45
N PRO A 44 -0.22 5.41 15.57
CA PRO A 44 -0.32 4.62 16.80
C PRO A 44 -1.52 4.96 17.70
N LYS A 45 -2.44 5.83 17.28
CA LYS A 45 -3.60 6.27 18.08
C LYS A 45 -4.92 6.10 17.30
N PRO A 46 -6.08 6.03 17.99
CA PRO A 46 -7.37 6.05 17.30
C PRO A 46 -7.49 7.31 16.44
N LEU A 47 -7.91 7.15 15.18
CA LEU A 47 -8.02 8.25 14.22
C LEU A 47 -9.18 7.99 13.25
N PRO A 48 -10.16 8.90 13.16
CA PRO A 48 -11.16 8.91 12.09
C PRO A 48 -10.51 8.84 10.71
N LEU A 49 -10.93 7.88 9.90
CA LEU A 49 -10.47 7.71 8.53
C LEU A 49 -11.68 7.62 7.58
N ILE A 50 -11.70 8.49 6.57
CA ILE A 50 -12.79 8.57 5.59
C ILE A 50 -12.21 8.47 4.17
N PRO A 51 -11.86 7.26 3.72
CA PRO A 51 -11.37 7.04 2.37
C PRO A 51 -12.55 7.05 1.40
N CYS A 52 -12.56 8.03 0.50
CA CYS A 52 -13.64 8.23 -0.46
C CYS A 52 -13.23 7.73 -1.84
N LEU A 53 -14.10 6.97 -2.49
CA LEU A 53 -13.91 6.41 -3.82
C LEU A 53 -12.56 5.69 -3.93
N SER A 54 -12.16 4.93 -2.90
CA SER A 54 -10.87 4.25 -2.83
C SER A 54 -11.01 2.89 -2.16
N TRP A 55 -10.16 1.93 -2.55
CA TRP A 55 -10.29 0.55 -2.11
C TRP A 55 -8.97 -0.02 -1.58
N SER A 56 -8.96 -1.32 -1.31
CA SER A 56 -7.87 -2.02 -0.61
C SER A 56 -6.59 -2.22 -1.42
N THR A 57 -6.59 -2.06 -2.75
CA THR A 57 -5.40 -2.27 -3.59
C THR A 57 -5.45 -1.45 -4.87
N ALA A 58 -4.28 -1.07 -5.39
CA ALA A 58 -4.13 -0.47 -6.71
C ALA A 58 -4.20 -1.50 -7.85
N SER A 59 -4.02 -2.79 -7.56
CA SER A 59 -3.91 -3.82 -8.60
C SER A 59 -5.16 -3.88 -9.49
N ALA A 60 -6.36 -3.79 -8.92
CA ALA A 60 -7.61 -3.79 -9.68
C ALA A 60 -7.75 -2.57 -10.59
N VAL A 61 -7.25 -1.40 -10.16
CA VAL A 61 -7.28 -0.15 -10.95
C VAL A 61 -6.54 -0.33 -12.27
N PHE A 62 -5.34 -0.92 -12.22
CA PHE A 62 -4.49 -1.07 -13.39
C PHE A 62 -4.70 -2.37 -14.14
N THR A 63 -5.23 -3.44 -13.54
CA THR A 63 -5.39 -4.75 -14.21
C THR A 63 -6.79 -4.99 -14.77
N THR A 64 -7.83 -4.41 -14.17
CA THR A 64 -9.22 -4.65 -14.57
C THR A 64 -10.05 -3.38 -14.77
N GLY A 65 -9.66 -2.25 -14.17
CA GLY A 65 -10.36 -0.97 -14.28
C GLY A 65 -10.17 -0.26 -15.61
N VAL A 66 -10.79 0.90 -15.80
CA VAL A 66 -10.65 1.70 -17.03
C VAL A 66 -9.19 2.12 -17.30
N LEU A 67 -8.39 2.28 -16.25
CA LEU A 67 -6.96 2.59 -16.38
C LEU A 67 -6.13 1.42 -16.90
N SER A 68 -6.64 0.18 -16.85
CA SER A 68 -5.97 -0.96 -17.48
C SER A 68 -5.76 -0.77 -18.97
N LYS A 69 -6.62 0.00 -19.63
CA LYS A 69 -6.50 0.30 -21.07
C LYS A 69 -5.42 1.33 -21.39
N ALA A 70 -4.93 2.06 -20.39
CA ALA A 70 -3.84 3.02 -20.54
C ALA A 70 -2.45 2.37 -20.36
N VAL A 71 -2.39 1.17 -19.78
CA VAL A 71 -1.14 0.44 -19.56
C VAL A 71 -0.66 -0.19 -20.87
N ASN A 72 0.63 -0.03 -21.21
CA ASN A 72 1.24 -0.67 -22.36
C ASN A 72 1.55 -2.15 -22.10
N TRP A 73 0.49 -2.97 -22.03
CA TRP A 73 0.57 -4.41 -21.75
C TRP A 73 1.48 -5.15 -22.73
N ARG A 74 1.51 -4.74 -24.00
CA ARG A 74 2.38 -5.37 -25.01
C ARG A 74 3.86 -5.25 -24.64
N GLU A 75 4.28 -4.10 -24.11
CA GLU A 75 5.66 -3.91 -23.68
C GLU A 75 5.93 -4.64 -22.36
N LEU A 76 5.00 -4.61 -21.39
CA LEU A 76 5.13 -5.35 -20.13
C LEU A 76 5.23 -6.87 -20.36
N GLU A 77 4.40 -7.41 -21.26
CA GLU A 77 4.46 -8.81 -21.70
C GLU A 77 5.85 -9.10 -22.27
N LYS A 78 6.32 -8.29 -23.24
CA LYS A 78 7.63 -8.48 -23.86
C LYS A 78 8.76 -8.46 -22.81
N GLN A 79 8.72 -7.52 -21.87
CA GLN A 79 9.72 -7.41 -20.81
C GLN A 79 9.72 -8.65 -19.91
N TYR A 80 8.54 -9.06 -19.44
CA TYR A 80 8.35 -10.24 -18.62
C TYR A 80 8.96 -11.50 -19.25
N PHE A 81 8.82 -11.71 -20.57
CA PHE A 81 9.37 -12.89 -21.25
C PHE A 81 10.82 -12.78 -21.70
N THR A 82 11.31 -11.57 -21.94
CA THR A 82 12.67 -11.39 -22.46
C THR A 82 13.69 -11.35 -21.34
N GLN A 83 13.28 -10.94 -20.14
CA GLN A 83 14.19 -10.75 -19.01
C GLN A 83 13.91 -11.82 -17.95
N THR A 84 14.88 -12.71 -17.72
CA THR A 84 14.74 -13.80 -16.74
C THR A 84 14.68 -13.30 -15.30
N VAL A 85 15.18 -12.08 -15.03
CA VAL A 85 15.14 -11.40 -13.73
C VAL A 85 13.74 -11.38 -13.08
N TYR A 86 12.67 -11.29 -13.88
CA TYR A 86 11.32 -11.28 -13.35
C TYR A 86 10.94 -12.62 -12.70
N GLU A 87 11.33 -13.73 -13.33
CA GLU A 87 11.06 -15.08 -12.82
C GLU A 87 12.08 -15.50 -11.74
N GLU A 88 13.35 -15.21 -11.99
CA GLU A 88 14.45 -15.70 -11.14
C GLU A 88 14.61 -14.90 -9.85
N GLU A 89 14.34 -13.60 -9.86
CA GLU A 89 14.57 -12.72 -8.72
C GLU A 89 13.27 -12.13 -8.18
N ILE A 90 12.48 -11.47 -9.03
CA ILE A 90 11.34 -10.68 -8.56
C ILE A 90 10.22 -11.57 -8.04
N ILE A 91 9.92 -12.70 -8.68
CA ILE A 91 8.94 -13.67 -8.13
C ILE A 91 9.37 -14.17 -6.74
N GLN A 92 10.67 -14.30 -6.46
CA GLN A 92 11.15 -14.71 -5.13
C GLN A 92 11.02 -13.60 -4.09
N MET A 93 11.06 -12.34 -4.52
CA MET A 93 10.81 -11.16 -3.67
C MET A 93 9.32 -10.92 -3.40
N LEU A 94 8.42 -11.47 -4.23
CA LEU A 94 6.99 -11.48 -3.96
C LEU A 94 6.72 -12.53 -2.88
N GLU A 95 6.87 -12.13 -1.63
CA GLU A 95 6.50 -12.97 -0.51
C GLU A 95 5.00 -13.28 -0.59
N TYR A 96 4.66 -14.55 -0.45
CA TYR A 96 3.27 -14.97 -0.29
C TYR A 96 2.65 -14.22 0.89
N CYS A 97 1.44 -13.65 0.69
CA CYS A 97 0.69 -12.73 1.58
C CYS A 97 0.32 -13.29 2.98
N GLY A 98 1.29 -13.84 3.70
CA GLY A 98 1.14 -14.47 5.01
C GLY A 98 2.37 -14.31 5.92
N THR A 99 3.47 -13.71 5.45
CA THR A 99 4.55 -13.25 6.33
C THR A 99 4.23 -11.84 6.81
N ASP A 100 4.25 -11.63 8.12
CA ASP A 100 3.85 -10.39 8.79
C ASP A 100 4.82 -9.24 8.46
N SER A 101 4.55 -8.48 7.38
CA SER A 101 5.38 -7.34 6.95
C SER A 101 5.54 -6.28 8.06
N PHE A 102 4.58 -6.21 8.98
CA PHE A 102 4.68 -5.38 10.18
C PHE A 102 5.78 -5.87 11.13
N LYS A 103 5.95 -7.19 11.29
CA LYS A 103 7.07 -7.78 12.04
C LYS A 103 8.41 -7.48 11.37
N MET A 104 8.48 -7.53 10.05
CA MET A 104 9.70 -7.14 9.31
C MET A 104 10.06 -5.67 9.52
N GLY A 105 9.07 -4.76 9.53
CA GLY A 105 9.28 -3.35 9.85
C GLY A 105 9.77 -3.13 11.29
N GLN A 106 9.20 -3.85 12.26
CA GLN A 106 9.70 -3.83 13.63
C GLN A 106 11.13 -4.37 13.73
N ASP A 107 11.43 -5.46 13.05
CA ASP A 107 12.76 -6.07 13.06
C ASP A 107 13.78 -5.17 12.36
N PHE A 108 13.39 -4.41 11.34
CA PHE A 108 14.23 -3.38 10.74
C PHE A 108 14.54 -2.24 11.73
N VAL A 109 13.54 -1.73 12.45
CA VAL A 109 13.75 -0.68 13.47
C VAL A 109 14.56 -1.22 14.66
N LYS A 110 14.34 -2.47 15.07
CA LYS A 110 15.07 -3.11 16.18
C LYS A 110 16.51 -3.47 15.82
N ASN A 111 16.76 -3.85 14.57
CA ASN A 111 18.08 -4.25 14.06
C ASN A 111 18.70 -3.16 13.16
N PHE A 112 18.26 -1.91 13.34
CA PHE A 112 18.67 -0.77 12.55
C PHE A 112 20.18 -0.53 12.72
N PRO A 113 20.99 -0.52 11.64
CA PRO A 113 22.43 -0.38 11.77
C PRO A 113 22.81 1.05 12.16
N ASP A 114 23.76 1.19 13.11
CA ASP A 114 24.35 2.46 13.59
C ASP A 114 25.02 3.34 12.49
N SER A 115 24.94 2.96 11.20
CA SER A 115 25.62 3.65 10.10
C SER A 115 24.89 4.89 9.57
N VAL A 116 23.65 5.12 10.00
CA VAL A 116 22.86 6.31 9.63
C VAL A 116 22.84 7.40 10.70
N ASP A 117 23.49 7.19 11.86
CA ASP A 117 23.83 8.30 12.78
C ASP A 117 24.73 9.35 12.08
N ARG A 118 25.29 9.02 10.91
CA ARG A 118 26.02 9.95 10.04
C ARG A 118 25.13 10.82 9.14
N LEU A 119 23.81 10.69 9.19
CA LEU A 119 22.87 11.57 8.48
C LEU A 119 22.42 12.78 9.31
N GLU A 120 22.84 12.90 10.57
CA GLU A 120 22.64 14.13 11.37
C GLU A 120 23.24 15.38 10.70
N ASP A 121 24.17 15.20 9.75
CA ASP A 121 24.81 16.28 8.98
C ASP A 121 24.07 16.66 7.67
N ILE A 122 22.99 15.97 7.28
CA ILE A 122 22.15 16.46 6.18
C ILE A 122 21.15 17.44 6.77
N ASP A 123 21.59 18.69 6.92
CA ASP A 123 20.70 19.82 7.17
C ASP A 123 19.76 20.04 5.97
N VAL A 124 18.65 19.29 5.94
CA VAL A 124 17.55 19.44 4.98
C VAL A 124 16.81 20.77 5.21
N THR A 125 16.90 21.32 6.42
CA THR A 125 16.26 22.57 6.84
C THR A 125 16.84 23.79 6.13
N SER A 126 18.16 23.89 5.92
CA SER A 126 18.76 25.08 5.28
C SER A 126 18.57 25.15 3.77
N ARG A 127 18.25 24.03 3.09
CA ARG A 127 18.04 24.01 1.62
C ARG A 127 16.60 24.32 1.21
N ILE A 128 15.61 24.04 2.07
CA ILE A 128 14.20 24.35 1.79
C ILE A 128 13.91 25.85 2.02
N PHE A 129 14.65 26.53 2.89
CA PHE A 129 14.41 27.94 3.25
C PHE A 129 15.31 28.98 2.57
N ASN A 130 16.27 28.59 1.71
CA ASN A 130 17.16 29.53 0.99
C ASN A 130 16.74 29.78 -0.46
N LEU A 131 15.47 30.15 -0.63
CA LEU A 131 15.00 30.84 -1.83
C LEU A 131 14.48 32.22 -1.41
N ASP A 132 15.38 33.15 -1.04
CA ASP A 132 15.26 34.57 -1.37
C ASP A 132 16.46 35.44 -0.94
N SER A 133 16.92 36.24 -1.90
CA SER A 133 17.51 37.59 -1.77
C SER A 133 18.78 37.84 -0.91
N SER A 134 19.93 37.92 -1.60
CA SER A 134 20.88 39.06 -1.58
C SER A 134 21.27 39.74 -0.23
N ASN A 135 22.52 39.53 0.24
CA ASN A 135 23.59 40.54 0.45
C ASN A 135 24.64 40.16 1.52
N LYS A 136 25.91 40.28 1.14
CA LYS A 136 27.13 40.68 1.90
C LYS A 136 27.49 40.13 3.30
N SER A 137 28.78 39.75 3.36
CA SER A 137 29.80 39.91 4.43
C SER A 137 29.82 38.99 5.68
N VAL A 138 30.78 38.04 5.65
CA VAL A 138 31.89 37.77 6.61
C VAL A 138 31.74 38.23 8.07
N SER A 139 31.79 37.29 9.04
CA SER A 139 32.87 37.14 10.05
C SER A 139 32.56 36.15 11.21
N LYS A 140 33.48 35.18 11.40
CA LYS A 140 34.17 34.68 12.63
C LYS A 140 33.46 34.31 13.96
N GLU A 141 33.90 33.14 14.46
CA GLU A 141 34.20 32.76 15.88
C GLU A 141 33.00 32.60 16.85
N ALA A 142 32.92 31.75 17.86
CA ALA A 142 33.73 30.66 18.44
C ALA A 142 32.92 30.04 19.62
N VAL A 143 33.07 28.72 19.86
CA VAL A 143 33.14 28.02 21.18
C VAL A 143 31.95 28.12 22.17
N HIS A 144 31.34 26.99 22.53
CA HIS A 144 31.42 26.40 23.89
C HIS A 144 30.67 25.05 24.04
N SER A 145 31.34 24.14 24.74
CA SER A 145 30.96 22.81 25.25
C SER A 145 29.71 22.80 26.14
N PHE A 146 29.05 21.64 26.32
CA PHE A 146 29.01 20.89 27.60
C PHE A 146 28.21 19.57 27.52
N THR A 147 28.82 18.56 28.14
CA THR A 147 28.46 17.17 28.46
C THR A 147 27.16 17.05 29.27
N THR A 148 26.35 15.98 29.17
CA THR A 148 26.19 14.79 30.08
C THR A 148 24.68 14.41 30.01
N ASN A 149 24.14 13.20 30.20
CA ASN A 149 24.56 11.89 30.71
C ASN A 149 23.62 10.80 30.16
N LYS A 150 24.16 9.60 29.95
CA LYS A 150 23.49 8.37 29.52
C LYS A 150 23.15 7.52 30.75
N SER A 151 21.92 7.02 30.87
CA SER A 151 21.55 6.00 31.86
C SER A 151 20.81 4.84 31.19
N THR A 152 21.51 3.72 31.12
CA THR A 152 21.07 2.36 30.74
C THR A 152 20.16 1.73 31.80
N LEU A 153 19.11 1.02 31.37
CA LEU A 153 18.37 0.04 32.16
C LEU A 153 17.94 -1.13 31.26
N SER A 154 18.07 -2.35 31.79
CA SER A 154 18.08 -3.64 31.10
C SER A 154 16.96 -4.59 31.55
N ALA A 155 16.68 -5.58 30.69
CA ALA A 155 15.97 -6.87 30.91
C ALA A 155 14.44 -6.80 31.06
N SER A 156 13.61 -7.75 30.59
CA SER A 156 13.81 -9.21 30.46
C SER A 156 12.84 -9.88 29.45
N SER A 157 13.23 -11.07 28.99
CA SER A 157 12.49 -11.99 28.11
C SER A 157 11.25 -12.62 28.75
N GLU A 158 10.23 -12.91 27.94
CA GLU A 158 9.24 -13.96 28.19
C GLU A 158 8.85 -14.70 26.90
N ARG A 159 8.40 -15.95 27.08
CA ARG A 159 8.55 -17.09 26.17
C ARG A 159 7.18 -17.68 25.82
N LEU A 160 7.05 -18.12 24.55
CA LEU A 160 6.12 -19.13 24.00
C LEU A 160 4.62 -18.77 23.88
N LEU A 161 4.05 -18.93 22.67
CA LEU A 161 3.28 -20.12 22.28
C LEU A 161 3.10 -20.16 20.75
N ILE A 162 3.69 -21.17 20.13
CA ILE A 162 3.55 -21.52 18.71
C ILE A 162 2.32 -22.42 18.59
N GLN A 163 1.38 -22.08 17.71
CA GLN A 163 0.40 -23.03 17.19
C GLN A 163 0.48 -23.04 15.66
N ASP A 164 0.77 -24.23 15.16
CA ASP A 164 1.00 -24.58 13.76
C ASP A 164 -0.26 -24.38 12.90
N ALA A 165 -0.06 -23.78 11.71
CA ALA A 165 -1.03 -23.80 10.61
C ALA A 165 -0.53 -24.76 9.49
N PRO A 166 -1.43 -25.44 8.77
CA PRO A 166 -1.07 -26.63 7.99
C PRO A 166 -0.35 -26.27 6.68
N LYS A 167 0.76 -26.97 6.41
CA LYS A 167 1.46 -26.94 5.12
C LYS A 167 0.59 -27.55 4.02
N MET A 168 0.08 -26.75 3.09
CA MET A 168 -0.40 -27.27 1.80
C MET A 168 0.80 -27.52 0.88
N GLN A 169 1.05 -28.78 0.56
CA GLN A 169 1.99 -29.19 -0.48
C GLN A 169 1.44 -28.77 -1.85
N CYS A 170 2.15 -27.87 -2.54
CA CYS A 170 1.93 -27.66 -3.97
C CYS A 170 2.61 -28.79 -4.74
N MET A 171 1.82 -29.56 -5.49
CA MET A 171 2.27 -30.68 -6.30
C MET A 171 3.12 -30.21 -7.48
N ASN A 172 4.39 -30.62 -7.52
CA ASN A 172 5.17 -30.62 -8.75
C ASN A 172 4.66 -31.75 -9.66
N GLN A 173 3.71 -31.46 -10.55
CA GLN A 173 3.39 -32.38 -11.65
C GLN A 173 4.25 -32.05 -12.87
N THR A 174 5.38 -32.74 -12.94
CA THR A 174 6.16 -32.93 -14.17
C THR A 174 5.31 -33.73 -15.16
N PHE A 175 4.81 -33.09 -16.22
CA PHE A 175 4.12 -33.82 -17.29
C PHE A 175 5.14 -34.52 -18.19
N SER A 176 5.17 -35.85 -18.08
CA SER A 176 5.84 -36.76 -19.00
C SER A 176 5.14 -36.76 -20.37
N THR A 177 5.91 -36.50 -21.42
CA THR A 177 5.47 -36.54 -22.82
C THR A 177 5.19 -37.97 -23.26
N SER A 178 3.92 -38.30 -23.53
CA SER A 178 3.54 -39.50 -24.26
C SER A 178 3.34 -39.15 -25.73
N SER A 179 4.22 -39.69 -26.56
CA SER A 179 4.17 -39.59 -28.02
C SER A 179 2.95 -40.35 -28.56
N ASN A 180 2.10 -39.69 -29.34
CA ASN A 180 1.20 -40.39 -30.25
C ASN A 180 1.14 -39.68 -31.60
N SER A 181 1.66 -40.36 -32.61
CA SER A 181 1.70 -39.95 -34.00
C SER A 181 0.35 -40.24 -34.65
N ASN A 182 -0.28 -39.25 -35.31
CA ASN A 182 -0.96 -39.48 -36.58
C ASN A 182 -1.23 -38.18 -37.36
N LYS A 183 -1.21 -38.34 -38.68
CA LYS A 183 -0.85 -37.38 -39.71
C LYS A 183 -1.94 -36.35 -40.07
N ASN A 184 -1.45 -35.12 -40.31
CA ASN A 184 -1.80 -34.18 -41.38
C ASN A 184 -3.26 -34.10 -41.89
N LEU A 185 -3.97 -33.06 -41.44
CA LEU A 185 -4.72 -32.11 -42.28
C LEU A 185 -4.98 -30.83 -41.42
N ASN A 186 -4.70 -29.63 -41.97
CA ASN A 186 -4.75 -28.28 -41.35
C ASN A 186 -3.51 -27.77 -40.58
N SER A 187 -2.32 -27.79 -41.20
CA SER A 187 -1.06 -27.33 -40.59
C SER A 187 -0.99 -25.80 -40.32
N GLN A 188 -1.64 -24.95 -41.12
CA GLN A 188 -1.63 -23.50 -40.86
C GLN A 188 -2.65 -23.06 -39.80
N HIS A 189 -3.80 -23.74 -39.73
CA HIS A 189 -4.84 -23.41 -38.76
C HIS A 189 -4.48 -23.92 -37.35
N GLY A 190 -3.89 -25.12 -37.24
CA GLY A 190 -3.38 -25.66 -35.98
C GLY A 190 -2.21 -24.86 -35.39
N GLN A 191 -1.29 -24.38 -36.24
CA GLN A 191 -0.20 -23.49 -35.79
C GLN A 191 -0.72 -22.10 -35.35
N ARG A 192 -1.68 -21.51 -36.07
CA ARG A 192 -2.32 -20.26 -35.65
C ARG A 192 -3.08 -20.39 -34.33
N ILE A 193 -3.79 -21.49 -34.13
CA ILE A 193 -4.52 -21.77 -32.88
C ILE A 193 -3.53 -21.99 -31.72
N ASN A 194 -2.43 -22.72 -31.93
CA ASN A 194 -1.40 -22.90 -30.90
C ASN A 194 -0.66 -21.60 -30.56
N ASN A 195 -0.30 -20.79 -31.56
CA ASN A 195 0.33 -19.50 -31.32
C ASN A 195 -0.61 -18.53 -30.60
N ARG A 196 -1.90 -18.54 -30.93
CA ARG A 196 -2.92 -17.74 -30.25
C ARG A 196 -3.11 -18.19 -28.80
N ARG A 197 -3.25 -19.50 -28.55
CA ARG A 197 -3.34 -20.05 -27.19
C ARG A 197 -2.10 -19.73 -26.36
N ARG A 198 -0.91 -19.86 -26.95
CA ARG A 198 0.35 -19.48 -26.30
C ARG A 198 0.34 -18.00 -25.95
N SER A 199 -0.01 -17.12 -26.88
CA SER A 199 -0.13 -15.68 -26.63
C SER A 199 -1.13 -15.34 -25.51
N GLU A 200 -2.28 -16.02 -25.47
CA GLU A 200 -3.30 -15.81 -24.43
C GLU A 200 -2.84 -16.29 -23.04
N THR A 201 -2.06 -17.38 -22.98
CA THR A 201 -1.44 -17.85 -21.72
C THR A 201 -0.39 -16.87 -21.22
N LEU A 202 0.47 -16.37 -22.11
CA LEU A 202 1.53 -15.40 -21.82
C LEU A 202 0.95 -14.07 -21.29
N GLN A 203 -0.11 -13.58 -21.92
CA GLN A 203 -0.86 -12.40 -21.47
C GLN A 203 -1.43 -12.59 -20.06
N ARG A 204 -1.98 -13.77 -19.79
CA ARG A 204 -2.56 -14.08 -18.48
C ARG A 204 -1.49 -14.15 -17.39
N GLU A 205 -0.33 -14.70 -17.71
CA GLU A 205 0.77 -14.86 -16.79
C GLU A 205 1.37 -13.51 -16.39
N SER A 206 1.76 -12.69 -17.38
CA SER A 206 2.26 -11.34 -17.15
C SER A 206 1.26 -10.45 -16.40
N LEU A 207 -0.04 -10.54 -16.72
CA LEU A 207 -1.10 -9.84 -15.97
C LEU A 207 -1.15 -10.27 -14.51
N ARG A 208 -1.05 -11.57 -14.22
CA ARG A 208 -1.04 -12.11 -12.85
C ARG A 208 0.21 -11.69 -12.10
N PHE A 209 1.37 -11.73 -12.75
CA PHE A 209 2.62 -11.25 -12.19
C PHE A 209 2.50 -9.78 -11.80
N MET A 210 2.04 -8.91 -12.71
CA MET A 210 1.83 -7.50 -12.42
C MET A 210 0.79 -7.27 -11.32
N LYS A 211 -0.28 -8.09 -11.28
CA LYS A 211 -1.23 -8.07 -10.18
C LYS A 211 -0.56 -8.38 -8.84
N GLY A 212 0.26 -9.42 -8.79
CA GLY A 212 1.03 -9.82 -7.60
C GLY A 212 1.99 -8.72 -7.13
N VAL A 213 2.77 -8.14 -8.05
CA VAL A 213 3.67 -7.01 -7.74
C VAL A 213 2.91 -5.82 -7.15
N MET A 214 1.77 -5.46 -7.73
CA MET A 214 0.96 -4.35 -7.24
C MET A 214 0.29 -4.68 -5.89
N ASP A 215 -0.25 -5.88 -5.73
CA ASP A 215 -0.87 -6.31 -4.48
C ASP A 215 0.17 -6.33 -3.36
N GLU A 216 1.39 -6.82 -3.60
CA GLU A 216 2.45 -6.85 -2.60
C GLU A 216 2.76 -5.46 -2.04
N CYS A 217 2.87 -4.47 -2.92
CA CYS A 217 3.25 -3.11 -2.51
C CYS A 217 2.08 -2.21 -2.10
N THR A 218 0.83 -2.55 -2.42
CA THR A 218 -0.32 -1.64 -2.26
C THR A 218 -1.50 -2.24 -1.54
N HIS A 219 -1.57 -3.56 -1.38
CA HIS A 219 -2.72 -4.16 -0.72
C HIS A 219 -2.69 -3.80 0.77
N VAL A 220 -3.73 -3.10 1.24
CA VAL A 220 -3.84 -2.58 2.61
C VAL A 220 -3.76 -3.69 3.67
N ALA A 221 -4.12 -4.93 3.33
CA ALA A 221 -3.96 -6.08 4.23
C ALA A 221 -2.50 -6.46 4.54
N ASN A 222 -1.53 -5.93 3.80
CA ASN A 222 -0.11 -6.12 4.09
C ASN A 222 0.39 -5.16 5.18
N PHE A 223 -0.49 -4.32 5.71
CA PHE A 223 -0.19 -3.33 6.75
C PHE A 223 -0.99 -3.63 8.01
N SER A 224 -0.54 -3.08 9.13
CA SER A 224 -1.21 -3.21 10.42
C SER A 224 -2.65 -2.70 10.36
N VAL A 225 -3.53 -3.36 11.11
CA VAL A 225 -4.90 -2.89 11.30
C VAL A 225 -4.86 -1.58 12.11
N PRO A 226 -5.57 -0.52 11.69
CA PRO A 226 -5.67 0.71 12.47
C PRO A 226 -6.16 0.44 13.90
N VAL A 227 -5.73 1.28 14.85
CA VAL A 227 -6.01 1.09 16.29
C VAL A 227 -7.49 0.92 16.59
N ASP A 228 -8.36 1.66 15.90
CA ASP A 228 -9.81 1.52 16.04
C ASP A 228 -10.51 1.58 14.68
N PRO A 229 -10.78 0.42 14.05
CA PRO A 229 -11.49 0.35 12.79
C PRO A 229 -12.94 0.88 12.83
N SER A 230 -13.56 1.01 14.01
CA SER A 230 -14.94 1.50 14.13
C SER A 230 -15.10 2.98 13.78
N LEU A 231 -13.99 3.73 13.77
CA LEU A 231 -13.89 5.11 13.33
C LEU A 231 -13.75 5.27 11.81
N ILE A 232 -13.67 4.16 11.07
CA ILE A 232 -13.42 4.17 9.64
C ILE A 232 -14.76 4.09 8.88
N ILE A 233 -15.01 5.07 8.02
CA ILE A 233 -16.17 5.11 7.13
C ILE A 233 -15.70 5.24 5.68
N VAL A 234 -15.71 4.12 4.97
CA VAL A 234 -15.34 4.06 3.55
C VAL A 234 -16.53 4.49 2.70
N VAL A 235 -16.35 5.46 1.81
CA VAL A 235 -17.41 5.88 0.87
C VAL A 235 -17.11 5.36 -0.52
N GLN A 236 -18.03 4.62 -1.13
CA GLN A 236 -17.79 3.93 -2.39
C GLN A 236 -18.91 4.04 -3.42
N ALA A 237 -18.53 4.25 -4.67
CA ALA A 237 -19.45 4.29 -5.80
C ALA A 237 -19.85 2.87 -6.23
N LYS A 238 -21.14 2.59 -6.39
CA LYS A 238 -21.61 1.25 -6.81
C LYS A 238 -21.08 0.86 -8.19
N GLU A 239 -21.10 1.80 -9.14
CA GLU A 239 -20.74 1.60 -10.54
C GLU A 239 -19.33 2.16 -10.85
N ASP A 240 -18.40 1.99 -9.91
CA ASP A 240 -17.04 2.49 -10.06
C ASP A 240 -16.24 1.67 -11.10
N ALA A 241 -15.99 2.29 -12.25
CA ALA A 241 -15.18 1.69 -13.32
C ALA A 241 -13.67 1.98 -13.17
N TYR A 242 -13.28 2.95 -12.34
CA TYR A 242 -11.87 3.24 -12.03
C TYR A 242 -11.33 2.28 -10.98
N ILE A 243 -12.16 1.92 -9.99
CA ILE A 243 -11.79 1.04 -8.90
C ILE A 243 -12.75 -0.15 -8.84
N PRO A 244 -12.60 -1.14 -9.75
CA PRO A 244 -13.38 -2.36 -9.69
C PRO A 244 -13.10 -3.14 -8.41
N ARG A 245 -14.14 -3.77 -7.89
CA ARG A 245 -14.07 -4.56 -6.65
C ARG A 245 -14.13 -6.08 -6.87
N THR A 246 -14.37 -6.53 -8.10
CA THR A 246 -14.48 -7.96 -8.41
C THR A 246 -13.16 -8.67 -8.16
N GLY A 247 -13.17 -9.70 -7.29
CA GLY A 247 -11.98 -10.50 -6.99
C GLY A 247 -10.94 -9.76 -6.14
N VAL A 248 -11.37 -8.75 -5.39
CA VAL A 248 -10.57 -8.03 -4.39
C VAL A 248 -11.20 -8.22 -3.02
N ARG A 249 -10.37 -8.41 -1.99
CA ARG A 249 -10.82 -8.61 -0.61
C ARG A 249 -11.55 -7.37 -0.08
N SER A 250 -12.64 -7.58 0.66
CA SER A 250 -13.42 -6.48 1.24
C SER A 250 -12.68 -5.78 2.37
N LEU A 251 -12.85 -4.47 2.50
CA LEU A 251 -12.27 -3.70 3.60
C LEU A 251 -12.82 -4.12 4.97
N GLN A 252 -14.07 -4.60 5.09
CA GLN A 252 -14.54 -5.14 6.38
C GLN A 252 -13.80 -6.40 6.83
N GLU A 253 -13.32 -7.21 5.89
CA GLU A 253 -12.55 -8.42 6.24
C GLU A 253 -11.12 -8.08 6.66
N ILE A 254 -10.58 -6.98 6.15
CA ILE A 254 -9.23 -6.48 6.47
C ILE A 254 -9.28 -5.69 7.77
N TRP A 255 -10.31 -4.85 7.94
CA TRP A 255 -10.53 -3.98 9.09
C TRP A 255 -11.91 -4.25 9.69
N PRO A 256 -12.02 -5.27 10.58
CA PRO A 256 -13.28 -5.62 11.21
C PRO A 256 -13.86 -4.46 12.00
N GLY A 257 -15.11 -4.08 11.70
CA GLY A 257 -15.82 -2.98 12.36
C GLY A 257 -15.87 -1.67 11.56
N CYS A 258 -15.15 -1.56 10.44
CA CYS A 258 -15.29 -0.42 9.54
C CYS A 258 -16.66 -0.42 8.82
N GLU A 259 -17.19 0.77 8.54
CA GLU A 259 -18.41 0.94 7.75
C GLU A 259 -18.06 1.16 6.28
N ILE A 260 -18.85 0.59 5.36
CA ILE A 260 -18.82 0.96 3.94
C ILE A 260 -20.17 1.55 3.53
N ARG A 261 -20.14 2.79 3.04
CA ARG A 261 -21.28 3.50 2.48
C ARG A 261 -21.24 3.44 0.97
N TYR A 262 -22.22 2.77 0.39
CA TYR A 262 -22.39 2.74 -1.05
C TYR A 262 -23.26 3.91 -1.54
N LEU A 263 -22.80 4.60 -2.57
CA LEU A 263 -23.56 5.63 -3.28
C LEU A 263 -23.84 5.21 -4.72
N ASP A 264 -24.92 5.73 -5.28
CA ASP A 264 -25.29 5.49 -6.68
C ASP A 264 -24.46 6.35 -7.64
N GLY A 265 -24.12 5.76 -8.79
CA GLY A 265 -23.26 6.33 -9.82
C GLY A 265 -21.85 5.73 -9.86
N GLY A 266 -21.03 6.24 -10.77
CA GLY A 266 -19.62 5.89 -10.93
C GLY A 266 -18.67 6.93 -10.33
N HIS A 267 -17.36 6.66 -10.44
CA HIS A 267 -16.28 7.44 -9.81
C HIS A 267 -16.39 8.96 -10.05
N VAL A 268 -16.46 9.36 -11.32
CA VAL A 268 -16.49 10.78 -11.72
C VAL A 268 -17.79 11.45 -11.30
N SER A 269 -18.93 10.81 -11.53
CA SER A 269 -20.23 11.34 -11.10
C SER A 269 -20.34 11.49 -9.59
N ALA A 270 -19.76 10.55 -8.83
CA ALA A 270 -19.73 10.63 -7.38
C ALA A 270 -18.87 11.80 -6.90
N TYR A 271 -17.68 11.97 -7.48
CA TYR A 271 -16.79 13.08 -7.17
C TYR A 271 -17.43 14.45 -7.43
N LEU A 272 -18.12 14.60 -8.57
CA LEU A 272 -18.73 15.87 -8.97
C LEU A 272 -20.02 16.19 -8.22
N PHE A 273 -20.86 15.18 -7.95
CA PHE A 273 -22.25 15.43 -7.53
C PHE A 273 -22.61 14.89 -6.14
N LYS A 274 -21.72 14.13 -5.47
CA LYS A 274 -22.02 13.47 -4.19
C LYS A 274 -21.16 13.96 -3.02
N GLN A 275 -20.52 15.12 -3.16
CA GLN A 275 -19.65 15.71 -2.13
C GLN A 275 -20.33 15.90 -0.76
N GLY A 276 -21.65 16.12 -0.73
CA GLY A 276 -22.41 16.19 0.51
C GLY A 276 -22.34 14.90 1.33
N LEU A 277 -22.32 13.73 0.68
CA LEU A 277 -22.19 12.44 1.35
C LEU A 277 -20.77 12.21 1.90
N PHE A 278 -19.74 12.73 1.23
CA PHE A 278 -18.36 12.68 1.74
C PHE A 278 -18.23 13.50 3.02
N ARG A 279 -18.76 14.74 3.02
CA ARG A 279 -18.78 15.59 4.21
C ARG A 279 -19.57 14.96 5.36
N GLN A 280 -20.72 14.35 5.06
CA GLN A 280 -21.50 13.65 6.09
C GLN A 280 -20.70 12.49 6.71
N ALA A 281 -19.99 11.69 5.91
CA ALA A 281 -19.14 10.62 6.43
C ALA A 281 -18.01 11.15 7.31
N ILE A 282 -17.45 12.33 6.99
CA ILE A 282 -16.46 13.00 7.84
C ILE A 282 -17.09 13.37 9.19
N TYR A 283 -18.23 14.08 9.19
CA TYR A 283 -18.90 14.45 10.44
C TYR A 283 -19.23 13.22 11.29
N ASP A 284 -19.82 12.18 10.70
CA ASP A 284 -20.21 10.98 11.44
C ASP A 284 -19.01 10.23 12.04
N ALA A 285 -17.86 10.22 11.36
CA ALA A 285 -16.64 9.60 11.88
C ALA A 285 -16.05 10.37 13.06
N PHE A 286 -16.09 11.71 13.00
CA PHE A 286 -15.70 12.56 14.13
C PHE A 286 -16.67 12.46 15.31
N ASP A 287 -17.98 12.38 15.06
CA ASP A 287 -18.98 12.17 16.10
C ASP A 287 -18.75 10.85 16.84
N ARG A 288 -18.41 9.76 16.12
CA ARG A 288 -18.01 8.48 16.74
C ARG A 288 -16.77 8.62 17.61
N PHE A 289 -15.77 9.36 17.13
CA PHE A 289 -14.56 9.61 17.89
C PHE A 289 -14.86 10.35 19.19
N LEU A 290 -15.63 11.44 19.12
CA LEU A 290 -16.01 12.23 20.29
C LEU A 290 -16.83 11.40 21.27
N GLN A 291 -17.77 10.58 20.81
CA GLN A 291 -18.57 9.72 21.69
C GLN A 291 -17.74 8.68 22.44
N LYS A 292 -16.66 8.18 21.83
CA LYS A 292 -15.85 7.07 22.37
C LYS A 292 -14.62 7.52 23.14
N TYR A 293 -14.04 8.65 22.75
CA TYR A 293 -12.73 9.10 23.22
C TYR A 293 -12.71 10.50 23.83
N ALA A 294 -13.81 11.27 23.78
CA ALA A 294 -13.85 12.54 24.51
C ALA A 294 -14.05 12.28 26.02
N VAL A 295 -13.06 12.72 26.81
CA VAL A 295 -13.10 12.90 28.26
C VAL A 295 -12.76 14.35 28.56
#